data_AF-A0A0R2MY43-F1
#
_entry.id   AF-A0A0R2MY43-F1
#
_cell.length_a   1.000
_cell.length_b   1.000
_cell.length_c   1.000
_cell.angle_alpha   90.00
_cell.angle_beta   90.00
_cell.angle_gamma   90.00
#
_symmetry.space_group_name_H-M   'P 1'
#
loop_
_entity.id
_entity.type
_entity.pdbx_description
1 polymer ?
#
loop_
_entity_poly.entity_id
_entity_poly.type
_entity_poly.pdbx_seq_one_letter_code
_entity_poly.pdbx_strand_id
1 'polypeptide(L)'
;MNERERILDLVKQGILSSEEALVLLENLAKKSVTNQPADDKAADEQPEAEAETTVDQTEQALSDLNTRIATVSGNLDALSEQIRATHKQVAANEEQIIVLDTMEDLDTLTQEKYQERGRLKQENLQLNQQLTDLTQQQESLKSQLSELEQEQRQLTKQRIKDQVLGGEWQDQARDTLNDLGKTMGDATNQIGHIVKSTMSTVLDNVDWKDITIKVPGLATERFSHTFDFPESAATILDLKVANGDVTFKPWDQSGFRVEANIKLYGKMQAESPLAAFMERSRIDVTDDHFIFQVPNKRVQADLVVYLPDREYDHTTIRSLNGNINLDQVHGKDFYLKNTNGDIQLNNVQMVMLEAQGVNGSIKLIDGGVHDAFLETVNGDIKLKTTPVTAQLQTVNGTIRSTYTGEFKVLNASSVNGNVKLALPESIGLSGAAKTRFGSVKSRLSGVSVPTKSPKQLELTRAGDPVGELTVTTTSGNIQLKNTDEQD
;
A
#
# COMPACT_ATOMS: atom_id res chain seq x y z
N MET A 1 -14.08 -40.32 6.73
CA MET A 1 -13.11 -39.22 6.59
C MET A 1 -12.51 -38.97 7.95
N ASN A 2 -11.18 -38.94 8.04
CA ASN A 2 -10.48 -38.62 9.26
C ASN A 2 -10.77 -37.16 9.63
N GLU A 3 -11.05 -36.82 10.90
CA GLU A 3 -11.42 -35.44 11.29
C GLU A 3 -10.30 -34.45 10.92
N ARG A 4 -9.04 -34.90 10.98
CA ARG A 4 -7.85 -34.19 10.50
C ARG A 4 -7.91 -33.88 8.99
N GLU A 5 -8.37 -34.82 8.17
CA GLU A 5 -8.50 -34.61 6.72
C GLU A 5 -9.62 -33.62 6.40
N ARG A 6 -10.72 -33.67 7.16
CA ARG A 6 -11.86 -32.75 6.98
C ARG A 6 -11.49 -31.31 7.34
N ILE A 7 -10.70 -31.10 8.40
CA ILE A 7 -10.17 -29.78 8.77
C ILE A 7 -9.24 -29.25 7.67
N LEU A 8 -8.35 -30.10 7.15
CA LEU A 8 -7.44 -29.72 6.07
C LEU A 8 -8.19 -29.40 4.75
N ASP A 9 -9.30 -30.07 4.48
CA ASP A 9 -10.11 -29.80 3.29
C ASP A 9 -10.91 -28.49 3.41
N LEU A 10 -11.39 -28.15 4.61
CA LEU A 10 -12.03 -26.86 4.90
C LEU A 10 -11.04 -25.68 4.80
N VAL A 11 -9.76 -25.90 5.15
CA VAL A 11 -8.69 -24.93 4.90
C VAL A 11 -8.42 -24.76 3.41
N LYS A 12 -8.39 -25.85 2.65
CA LYS A 12 -8.21 -25.80 1.19
C LYS A 12 -9.35 -25.10 0.47
N GLN A 13 -10.57 -25.22 0.98
CA GLN A 13 -11.76 -24.54 0.46
C GLN A 13 -11.88 -23.08 0.93
N GLY A 14 -10.98 -22.60 1.79
CA GLY A 14 -10.97 -21.23 2.30
C GLY A 14 -12.07 -20.91 3.29
N ILE A 15 -12.74 -21.93 3.84
CA ILE A 15 -13.79 -21.79 4.85
C ILE A 15 -13.15 -21.61 6.25
N LEU A 16 -11.94 -22.12 6.45
CA LEU A 16 -11.21 -22.05 7.71
C LEU A 16 -9.82 -21.45 7.51
N SER A 17 -9.39 -20.56 8.41
CA SER A 17 -8.03 -20.01 8.39
C SER A 17 -7.00 -21.05 8.87
N SER A 18 -5.72 -20.84 8.50
CA SER A 18 -4.64 -21.75 8.90
C SER A 18 -4.41 -21.78 10.41
N GLU A 19 -4.68 -20.68 11.10
CA GLU A 19 -4.57 -20.57 12.56
C GLU A 19 -5.71 -21.30 13.26
N GLU A 20 -6.95 -21.14 12.80
CA GLU A 20 -8.11 -21.89 13.33
C GLU A 20 -7.94 -23.41 13.10
N ALA A 21 -7.34 -23.80 11.98
CA ALA A 21 -7.08 -25.20 11.68
C ALA A 21 -6.00 -25.80 12.58
N LEU A 22 -4.96 -25.03 12.90
CA LEU A 22 -3.92 -25.45 13.85
C LEU A 22 -4.52 -25.67 15.24
N VAL A 23 -5.36 -24.76 15.72
CA VAL A 23 -6.07 -24.89 17.01
C VAL A 23 -6.98 -26.12 17.03
N LEU A 24 -7.73 -26.37 15.95
CA LEU A 24 -8.61 -27.55 15.85
C LEU A 24 -7.82 -28.86 15.77
N LEU A 25 -6.69 -28.88 15.07
CA LEU A 25 -5.81 -30.05 14.96
C LEU A 25 -5.08 -30.36 16.27
N GLU A 26 -4.69 -29.34 17.02
CA GLU A 26 -4.06 -29.46 18.34
C GLU A 26 -5.05 -30.02 19.37
N ASN A 27 -6.29 -29.53 19.38
CA ASN A 27 -7.35 -30.07 20.23
C ASN A 27 -7.70 -31.53 19.89
N LEU A 28 -7.59 -31.90 18.61
CA LEU A 28 -7.74 -33.29 18.15
C LEU A 28 -6.59 -34.19 18.63
N ALA A 29 -5.35 -33.68 18.63
CA ALA A 29 -4.19 -34.38 19.14
C ALA A 29 -4.27 -34.60 20.67
N LYS A 30 -4.78 -33.61 21.43
CA LYS A 30 -5.01 -33.74 22.88
C LYS A 30 -6.07 -34.80 23.23
N LYS A 31 -7.09 -34.99 22.40
CA LYS A 31 -8.11 -36.05 22.59
C LYS A 31 -7.59 -37.48 22.35
N SER A 32 -6.53 -37.65 21.56
CA SER A 32 -5.98 -38.99 21.25
C SER A 32 -5.07 -39.56 22.34
N VAL A 33 -4.65 -38.76 23.33
CA VAL A 33 -3.72 -39.20 24.39
C VAL A 33 -4.46 -39.91 25.55
N THR A 34 -5.79 -39.82 25.64
CA THR A 34 -6.55 -40.27 26.82
C THR A 34 -7.13 -41.70 26.76
N ASN A 35 -6.78 -42.55 25.79
CA ASN A 35 -7.35 -43.91 25.69
C ASN A 35 -6.36 -44.99 25.20
N GLN A 36 -5.71 -45.71 26.14
CA GLN A 36 -5.65 -47.19 26.28
C GLN A 36 -4.56 -47.67 27.27
N PRO A 37 -4.70 -48.88 27.87
CA PRO A 37 -4.27 -49.18 29.24
C PRO A 37 -2.91 -49.89 29.40
N ALA A 38 -2.46 -49.87 30.65
CA ALA A 38 -1.17 -50.28 31.20
C ALA A 38 -0.78 -51.77 31.04
N ASP A 39 0.53 -52.01 30.95
CA ASP A 39 1.20 -53.15 31.58
C ASP A 39 2.65 -52.80 31.97
N ASP A 40 3.07 -53.30 33.13
CA ASP A 40 4.24 -52.93 33.96
C ASP A 40 5.63 -53.27 33.36
N LYS A 41 6.65 -52.44 33.67
CA LYS A 41 7.78 -52.79 34.59
C LYS A 41 8.95 -51.77 34.64
N ALA A 42 9.09 -51.17 35.82
CA ALA A 42 10.27 -51.03 36.70
C ALA A 42 11.53 -50.19 36.35
N ALA A 43 11.88 -49.36 37.35
CA ALA A 43 13.14 -48.67 37.71
C ALA A 43 13.51 -47.44 36.85
N ASP A 44 13.79 -46.26 37.39
CA ASP A 44 14.52 -45.89 38.62
C ASP A 44 14.08 -44.47 39.08
N GLU A 45 14.03 -44.18 40.39
CA GLU A 45 13.62 -42.87 40.94
C GLU A 45 14.80 -41.89 41.07
N GLN A 46 14.69 -40.70 40.42
CA GLN A 46 15.01 -39.32 40.88
C GLN A 46 15.31 -38.40 39.67
N PRO A 47 14.93 -37.09 39.65
CA PRO A 47 13.80 -36.37 40.21
C PRO A 47 12.98 -35.70 39.07
N GLU A 48 11.89 -36.31 38.59
CA GLU A 48 11.05 -35.74 37.49
C GLU A 48 9.88 -34.86 37.98
N ALA A 49 9.60 -34.83 39.28
CA ALA A 49 8.40 -34.20 39.83
C ALA A 49 8.37 -32.65 39.74
N GLU A 50 9.53 -31.97 39.62
CA GLU A 50 9.61 -30.50 39.52
C GLU A 50 9.50 -29.98 38.07
N ALA A 51 9.84 -30.81 37.07
CA ALA A 51 9.79 -30.42 35.66
C ALA A 51 8.39 -30.58 35.05
N GLU A 52 7.64 -31.60 35.44
CA GLU A 52 6.25 -31.78 34.95
C GLU A 52 5.29 -30.73 35.54
N THR A 53 5.49 -30.34 36.81
CA THR A 53 4.64 -29.34 37.49
C THR A 53 4.84 -27.92 36.95
N THR A 54 6.05 -27.58 36.49
CA THR A 54 6.37 -26.25 35.91
C THR A 54 5.89 -26.09 34.47
N VAL A 55 5.92 -27.16 33.68
CA VAL A 55 5.40 -27.16 32.29
C VAL A 55 3.87 -27.00 32.28
N ASP A 56 3.15 -27.71 33.16
CA ASP A 56 1.68 -27.67 33.22
C ASP A 56 1.15 -26.30 33.71
N GLN A 57 1.88 -25.66 34.65
CA GLN A 57 1.59 -24.28 35.10
C GLN A 57 1.83 -23.24 33.99
N THR A 58 2.86 -23.43 33.16
CA THR A 58 3.18 -22.52 32.06
C THR A 58 2.16 -22.63 30.91
N GLU A 59 1.62 -23.82 30.65
CA GLU A 59 0.54 -24.02 29.68
C GLU A 59 -0.77 -23.36 30.10
N GLN A 60 -1.13 -23.47 31.39
CA GLN A 60 -2.29 -22.77 31.94
C GLN A 60 -2.12 -21.24 31.82
N ALA A 61 -0.95 -20.72 32.17
CA ALA A 61 -0.65 -19.28 32.06
C ALA A 61 -0.73 -18.76 30.60
N LEU A 62 -0.22 -19.51 29.62
CA LEU A 62 -0.33 -19.17 28.19
C LEU A 62 -1.77 -19.21 27.68
N SER A 63 -2.56 -20.20 28.10
CA SER A 63 -3.98 -20.31 27.76
C SER A 63 -4.79 -19.14 28.31
N ASP A 64 -4.57 -18.78 29.57
CA ASP A 64 -5.23 -17.64 30.21
C ASP A 64 -4.86 -16.32 29.55
N LEU A 65 -3.59 -16.16 29.17
CA LEU A 65 -3.10 -14.97 28.47
C LEU A 65 -3.72 -14.84 27.07
N ASN A 66 -3.82 -15.93 26.31
CA ASN A 66 -4.47 -15.93 25.00
C ASN A 66 -5.95 -15.55 25.11
N THR A 67 -6.64 -16.02 26.15
CA THR A 67 -8.04 -15.66 26.43
C THR A 67 -8.19 -14.17 26.73
N ARG A 68 -7.26 -13.60 27.50
CA ARG A 68 -7.23 -12.16 27.81
C ARG A 68 -6.93 -11.32 26.57
N ILE A 69 -5.98 -11.72 25.73
CA ILE A 69 -5.67 -11.08 24.44
C ILE A 69 -6.89 -11.06 23.54
N ALA A 70 -7.57 -12.20 23.36
CA ALA A 70 -8.78 -12.29 22.55
C ALA A 70 -9.90 -11.39 23.08
N THR A 71 -10.06 -11.30 24.41
CA THR A 71 -11.06 -10.44 25.05
C THR A 71 -10.74 -8.96 24.82
N VAL A 72 -9.49 -8.53 25.00
CA VAL A 72 -9.06 -7.14 24.78
C VAL A 72 -9.19 -6.75 23.30
N SER A 73 -8.81 -7.65 22.39
CA SER A 73 -8.99 -7.44 20.94
C SER A 73 -10.46 -7.28 20.57
N GLY A 74 -11.35 -8.15 21.06
CA GLY A 74 -12.79 -8.04 20.80
C GLY A 74 -13.41 -6.75 21.36
N ASN A 75 -12.94 -6.29 22.53
CA ASN A 75 -13.36 -5.00 23.09
C ASN A 75 -12.86 -3.81 22.25
N LEU A 76 -11.65 -3.90 21.69
CA LEU A 76 -11.09 -2.88 20.80
C LEU A 76 -11.89 -2.76 19.50
N ASP A 77 -12.29 -3.89 18.92
CA ASP A 77 -13.14 -3.93 17.73
C ASP A 77 -14.52 -3.33 18.01
N ALA A 78 -15.16 -3.71 19.12
CA ALA A 78 -16.45 -3.16 19.53
C ALA A 78 -16.38 -1.64 19.78
N LEU A 79 -15.31 -1.17 20.43
CA LEU A 79 -15.08 0.25 20.69
C LEU A 79 -14.82 1.04 19.41
N SER A 80 -14.10 0.45 18.46
CA SER A 80 -13.83 1.06 17.15
C SER A 80 -15.12 1.22 16.34
N GLU A 81 -16.03 0.24 16.39
CA GLU A 81 -17.34 0.35 15.75
C GLU A 81 -18.23 1.39 16.45
N GLN A 82 -18.18 1.51 17.78
CA GLN A 82 -18.88 2.58 18.52
C GLN A 82 -18.35 3.98 18.15
N ILE A 83 -17.03 4.17 18.07
CA ILE A 83 -16.42 5.42 17.63
C ILE A 83 -16.89 5.77 16.22
N ARG A 84 -16.91 4.79 15.31
CA ARG A 84 -17.39 4.97 13.93
C ARG A 84 -18.87 5.37 13.88
N ALA A 85 -19.73 4.72 14.66
CA ALA A 85 -21.15 5.03 14.74
C ALA A 85 -21.41 6.44 15.30
N THR A 86 -20.69 6.82 16.37
CA THR A 86 -20.80 8.15 16.98
C THR A 86 -20.32 9.25 16.02
N HIS A 87 -19.21 9.04 15.30
CA HIS A 87 -18.77 9.95 14.25
C HIS A 87 -19.81 10.14 13.14
N LYS A 88 -20.48 9.06 12.73
CA LYS A 88 -21.56 9.12 11.73
C LYS A 88 -22.75 9.96 12.22
N GLN A 89 -23.11 9.82 13.50
CA GLN A 89 -24.18 10.62 14.11
C GLN A 89 -23.80 12.11 14.20
N VAL A 90 -22.56 12.41 14.61
CA VAL A 90 -22.06 13.81 14.64
C VAL A 90 -22.13 14.44 13.26
N ALA A 91 -21.65 13.74 12.23
CA ALA A 91 -21.69 14.22 10.85
C ALA A 91 -23.13 14.46 10.36
N ALA A 92 -24.06 13.54 10.64
CA ALA A 92 -25.47 13.70 10.26
C ALA A 92 -26.12 14.93 10.95
N ASN A 93 -25.82 15.15 12.23
CA ASN A 93 -26.30 16.32 12.96
C ASN A 93 -25.66 17.61 12.44
N GLU A 94 -24.36 17.61 12.10
CA GLU A 94 -23.68 18.76 11.47
C GLU A 94 -24.30 19.13 10.12
N GLU A 95 -24.63 18.15 9.28
CA GLU A 95 -25.33 18.38 8.01
C GLU A 95 -26.68 19.08 8.22
N GLN A 96 -27.47 18.64 9.20
CA GLN A 96 -28.75 19.27 9.53
C GLN A 96 -28.58 20.68 10.09
N ILE A 97 -27.58 20.90 10.96
CA ILE A 97 -27.25 22.22 11.50
C ILE A 97 -26.89 23.18 10.36
N ILE A 98 -26.09 22.74 9.38
CA ILE A 98 -25.73 23.55 8.21
C ILE A 98 -26.98 23.95 7.42
N VAL A 99 -27.92 23.02 7.19
CA VAL A 99 -29.19 23.34 6.52
C VAL A 99 -29.97 24.40 7.30
N LEU A 100 -30.04 24.28 8.62
CA LEU A 100 -30.75 25.24 9.48
C LEU A 100 -30.05 26.61 9.53
N ASP A 101 -28.72 26.65 9.57
CA ASP A 101 -27.93 27.88 9.47
C ASP A 101 -28.17 28.57 8.12
N THR A 102 -28.22 27.82 7.02
CA THR A 102 -28.54 28.40 5.69
C THR A 102 -29.97 28.91 5.58
N MET A 103 -30.93 28.35 6.31
CA MET A 103 -32.30 28.88 6.36
C MET A 103 -32.38 30.20 7.12
N GLU A 104 -31.51 30.40 8.13
CA GLU A 104 -31.37 31.67 8.85
C GLU A 104 -30.82 32.76 7.92
N ASP A 105 -29.77 32.45 7.16
CA ASP A 105 -29.16 33.37 6.19
C ASP A 105 -30.10 33.82 5.06
N LEU A 106 -31.17 33.05 4.80
CA LEU A 106 -32.19 33.33 3.79
C LEU A 106 -33.48 33.92 4.36
N ASP A 107 -33.52 34.26 5.66
CA ASP A 107 -34.73 34.73 6.37
C ASP A 107 -35.92 33.76 6.28
N THR A 108 -35.65 32.46 6.12
CA THR A 108 -36.67 31.39 5.98
C THR A 108 -36.78 30.48 7.19
N LEU A 109 -36.02 30.75 8.26
CA LEU A 109 -35.99 29.94 9.47
C LEU A 109 -37.21 30.18 10.36
N THR A 110 -37.97 29.11 10.64
CA THR A 110 -39.10 29.16 11.59
C THR A 110 -38.61 29.00 13.04
N GLN A 111 -39.42 29.44 14.00
CA GLN A 111 -39.10 29.32 15.43
C GLN A 111 -38.85 27.86 15.87
N GLU A 112 -39.60 26.92 15.31
CA GLU A 112 -39.43 25.48 15.57
C GLU A 112 -38.08 24.96 15.07
N LYS A 113 -37.66 25.35 13.87
CA LYS A 113 -36.37 25.00 13.27
C LYS A 113 -35.19 25.63 14.00
N TYR A 114 -35.36 26.82 14.55
CA TYR A 114 -34.36 27.45 15.42
C TYR A 114 -34.13 26.61 16.70
N GLN A 115 -35.19 26.08 17.31
CA GLN A 115 -35.09 25.20 18.47
C GLN A 115 -34.47 23.85 18.12
N GLU A 116 -34.84 23.27 16.97
CA GLU A 116 -34.23 22.04 16.43
C GLU A 116 -32.72 22.18 16.26
N ARG A 117 -32.26 23.29 15.69
CA ARG A 117 -30.83 23.60 15.57
C ARG A 117 -30.13 23.62 16.92
N GLY A 118 -30.75 24.27 17.92
CA GLY A 118 -30.24 24.32 19.28
C GLY A 118 -30.07 22.92 19.89
N ARG A 119 -31.06 22.04 19.68
CA ARG A 119 -31.02 20.65 20.14
C ARG A 119 -29.88 19.87 19.47
N LEU A 120 -29.73 19.99 18.16
CA LEU A 120 -28.66 19.30 17.41
C LEU A 120 -27.26 19.78 17.83
N LYS A 121 -27.08 21.09 18.09
CA LYS A 121 -25.82 21.64 18.60
C LYS A 121 -25.47 21.08 19.98
N GLN A 122 -26.46 20.94 20.87
CA GLN A 122 -26.27 20.31 22.18
C GLN A 122 -25.97 18.80 22.07
N GLU A 123 -26.66 18.09 21.18
CA GLU A 123 -26.44 16.67 20.90
C GLU A 123 -25.01 16.43 20.40
N ASN A 124 -24.52 17.25 19.46
CA ASN A 124 -23.13 17.15 18.98
C ASN A 124 -22.09 17.48 20.05
N LEU A 125 -22.37 18.41 20.96
CA LEU A 125 -21.48 18.67 22.09
C LEU A 125 -21.32 17.41 22.96
N GLN A 126 -22.42 16.71 23.26
CA GLN A 126 -22.41 15.47 24.02
C GLN A 126 -21.71 14.33 23.27
N LEU A 127 -22.00 14.15 21.99
CA LEU A 127 -21.38 13.11 21.16
C LEU A 127 -19.86 13.33 21.01
N ASN A 128 -19.40 14.58 20.92
CA ASN A 128 -17.97 14.89 20.86
C ASN A 128 -17.25 14.64 22.21
N GLN A 129 -17.93 14.89 23.33
CA GLN A 129 -17.42 14.47 24.65
C GLN A 129 -17.31 12.94 24.71
N GLN A 130 -18.35 12.22 24.29
CA GLN A 130 -18.34 10.78 24.22
C GLN A 130 -17.21 10.24 23.31
N LEU A 131 -16.96 10.87 22.15
CA LEU A 131 -15.84 10.49 21.27
C LEU A 131 -14.48 10.66 21.95
N THR A 132 -14.31 11.70 22.77
CA THR A 132 -13.08 11.93 23.53
C THR A 132 -12.86 10.79 24.53
N ASP A 133 -13.91 10.43 25.28
CA ASP A 133 -13.86 9.34 26.26
C ASP A 133 -13.59 7.98 25.58
N LEU A 134 -14.29 7.68 24.48
CA LEU A 134 -14.10 6.43 23.72
C LEU A 134 -12.71 6.34 23.11
N THR A 135 -12.14 7.46 22.63
CA THR A 135 -10.78 7.48 22.07
C THR A 135 -9.74 7.23 23.15
N GLN A 136 -9.92 7.83 24.34
CA GLN A 136 -9.05 7.57 25.50
C GLN A 136 -9.13 6.10 25.95
N GLN A 137 -10.32 5.51 25.95
CA GLN A 137 -10.50 4.07 26.22
C GLN A 137 -9.79 3.21 25.17
N GLN A 138 -9.85 3.59 23.88
CA GLN A 138 -9.20 2.85 22.80
C GLN A 138 -7.68 2.84 22.95
N GLU A 139 -7.10 3.98 23.33
CA GLU A 139 -5.66 4.08 23.61
C GLU A 139 -5.26 3.21 24.82
N SER A 140 -6.07 3.20 25.87
CA SER A 140 -5.83 2.35 27.05
C SER A 140 -5.88 0.84 26.71
N LEU A 141 -6.82 0.41 25.87
CA LEU A 141 -6.93 -0.99 25.43
C LEU A 141 -5.78 -1.39 24.51
N LYS A 142 -5.31 -0.48 23.64
CA LYS A 142 -4.12 -0.71 22.81
C LYS A 142 -2.86 -0.91 23.67
N SER A 143 -2.70 -0.13 24.73
CA SER A 143 -1.59 -0.31 25.68
C SER A 143 -1.67 -1.67 26.37
N GLN A 144 -2.84 -2.04 26.87
CA GLN A 144 -3.08 -3.34 27.52
C GLN A 144 -2.80 -4.51 26.57
N LEU A 145 -3.22 -4.41 25.30
CA LEU A 145 -2.97 -5.43 24.30
C LEU A 145 -1.45 -5.60 24.05
N SER A 146 -0.73 -4.50 23.88
CA SER A 146 0.73 -4.52 23.71
C SER A 146 1.45 -5.14 24.92
N GLU A 147 1.00 -4.85 26.14
CA GLU A 147 1.58 -5.44 27.35
C GLU A 147 1.34 -6.96 27.42
N LEU A 148 0.11 -7.41 27.12
CA LEU A 148 -0.22 -8.84 27.08
C LEU A 148 0.56 -9.60 25.98
N GLU A 149 0.74 -9.01 24.81
CA GLU A 149 1.57 -9.59 23.74
C GLU A 149 3.04 -9.70 24.13
N GLN A 150 3.57 -8.73 24.89
CA GLN A 150 4.93 -8.79 25.42
C GLN A 150 5.09 -9.89 26.47
N GLU A 151 4.12 -10.02 27.37
CA GLU A 151 4.06 -11.09 28.38
C GLU A 151 4.01 -12.47 27.69
N GLN A 152 3.23 -12.61 26.61
CA GLN A 152 3.13 -13.86 25.83
C GLN A 152 4.48 -14.25 25.24
N ARG A 153 5.20 -13.28 24.67
CA ARG A 153 6.54 -13.49 24.11
C ARG A 153 7.55 -13.86 25.18
N GLN A 154 7.43 -13.34 26.40
CA GLN A 154 8.35 -13.69 27.51
C GLN A 154 8.10 -15.11 28.02
N LEU A 155 6.84 -15.49 28.25
CA LEU A 155 6.46 -16.85 28.65
C LEU A 155 6.82 -17.89 27.58
N THR A 156 6.62 -17.56 26.30
CA THR A 156 7.03 -18.42 25.18
C THR A 156 8.56 -18.59 25.13
N LYS A 157 9.34 -17.53 25.41
CA LYS A 157 10.81 -17.61 25.48
C LYS A 157 11.29 -18.43 26.69
N GLN A 158 10.63 -18.32 27.84
CA GLN A 158 10.95 -19.12 29.03
C GLN A 158 10.67 -20.60 28.78
N ARG A 159 9.51 -20.95 28.20
CA ARG A 159 9.18 -22.32 27.77
C ARG A 159 10.23 -22.91 26.83
N ILE A 160 10.65 -22.14 25.83
CA ILE A 160 11.71 -22.56 24.91
C ILE A 160 13.02 -22.78 25.67
N LYS A 161 13.35 -21.95 26.66
CA LYS A 161 14.56 -22.12 27.47
C LYS A 161 14.50 -23.37 28.37
N ASP A 162 13.34 -23.67 28.94
CA ASP A 162 13.15 -24.79 29.89
C ASP A 162 13.00 -26.14 29.17
N GLN A 163 12.38 -26.19 27.97
CA GLN A 163 12.36 -27.40 27.12
C GLN A 163 13.73 -27.73 26.49
N VAL A 164 14.71 -26.82 26.51
CA VAL A 164 15.97 -26.92 25.74
C VAL A 164 17.16 -27.50 26.56
N LEU A 165 16.93 -28.03 27.77
CA LEU A 165 17.96 -28.77 28.53
C LEU A 165 18.23 -30.21 28.01
N GLY A 166 17.51 -30.68 26.98
CA GLY A 166 17.78 -31.94 26.28
C GLY A 166 18.69 -31.74 25.05
N GLY A 167 19.92 -32.22 25.12
CA GLY A 167 21.05 -31.91 24.22
C GLY A 167 20.99 -32.34 22.75
N GLU A 168 19.84 -32.60 22.15
CA GLU A 168 19.74 -33.08 20.75
C GLU A 168 19.48 -31.98 19.71
N TRP A 169 19.08 -30.77 20.13
CA TRP A 169 18.82 -29.66 19.18
C TRP A 169 20.10 -28.98 18.67
N GLN A 170 21.23 -29.14 19.36
CA GLN A 170 22.43 -28.33 19.09
C GLN A 170 23.14 -28.72 17.78
N ASP A 171 23.05 -29.99 17.39
CA ASP A 171 23.66 -30.47 16.14
C ASP A 171 22.76 -30.22 14.92
N GLN A 172 21.43 -30.37 15.06
CA GLN A 172 20.48 -30.01 14.00
C GLN A 172 20.33 -28.49 13.82
N ALA A 173 20.45 -27.69 14.90
CA ALA A 173 20.45 -26.24 14.83
C ALA A 173 21.73 -25.69 14.20
N ARG A 174 22.88 -26.35 14.38
CA ARG A 174 24.16 -25.92 13.78
C ARG A 174 24.22 -26.16 12.28
N ASP A 175 23.68 -27.27 11.78
CA ASP A 175 23.59 -27.51 10.34
C ASP A 175 22.55 -26.60 9.67
N THR A 176 21.42 -26.32 10.33
CA THR A 176 20.42 -25.36 9.81
C THR A 176 20.84 -23.90 9.93
N LEU A 177 21.61 -23.50 10.96
CA LEU A 177 22.18 -22.15 11.10
C LEU A 177 23.35 -21.90 10.14
N ASN A 178 24.13 -22.92 9.77
CA ASN A 178 25.18 -22.76 8.76
C ASN A 178 24.60 -22.64 7.35
N ASP A 179 23.43 -23.21 7.07
CA ASP A 179 22.70 -23.01 5.80
C ASP A 179 21.92 -21.68 5.79
N LEU A 180 21.31 -21.28 6.92
CA LEU A 180 20.62 -20.00 7.08
C LEU A 180 21.60 -18.80 7.10
N GLY A 181 22.79 -18.99 7.66
CA GLY A 181 23.85 -17.98 7.71
C GLY A 181 24.44 -17.64 6.33
N LYS A 182 24.29 -18.53 5.34
CA LYS A 182 24.75 -18.29 3.96
C LYS A 182 23.70 -17.64 3.06
N THR A 183 22.43 -17.59 3.46
CA THR A 183 21.30 -17.11 2.62
C THR A 183 20.59 -15.86 3.14
N MET A 184 21.06 -15.27 4.25
CA MET A 184 20.41 -14.15 4.94
C MET A 184 21.27 -12.87 5.01
N GLY A 185 21.94 -12.53 3.92
CA GLY A 185 22.70 -11.27 3.78
C GLY A 185 21.89 -10.08 3.23
N ASP A 186 20.89 -10.31 2.38
CA ASP A 186 20.46 -9.25 1.44
C ASP A 186 18.99 -8.76 1.59
N ALA A 187 18.14 -9.44 2.37
CA ALA A 187 16.69 -9.17 2.36
C ALA A 187 16.15 -8.22 3.47
N THR A 188 16.98 -7.79 4.44
CA THR A 188 16.50 -7.04 5.62
C THR A 188 16.47 -5.52 5.44
N ASN A 189 17.32 -4.95 4.58
CA ASN A 189 17.37 -3.49 4.36
C ASN A 189 16.17 -2.97 3.54
N GLN A 190 15.63 -3.76 2.62
CA GLN A 190 14.57 -3.30 1.71
C GLN A 190 13.20 -3.20 2.38
N ILE A 191 12.89 -4.07 3.34
CA ILE A 191 11.61 -4.04 4.09
C ILE A 191 11.55 -2.84 5.04
N GLY A 192 12.68 -2.47 5.67
CA GLY A 192 12.76 -1.31 6.55
C GLY A 192 12.57 0.02 5.83
N HIS A 193 13.08 0.14 4.60
CA HIS A 193 12.83 1.31 3.76
C HIS A 193 11.37 1.42 3.33
N ILE A 194 10.71 0.32 2.96
CA ILE A 194 9.29 0.30 2.55
C ILE A 194 8.36 0.70 3.72
N VAL A 195 8.60 0.20 4.94
CA VAL A 195 7.79 0.59 6.12
C VAL A 195 8.01 2.06 6.45
N LYS A 196 9.24 2.57 6.33
CA LYS A 196 9.58 3.98 6.58
C LYS A 196 9.02 4.92 5.49
N SER A 197 9.11 4.54 4.21
CA SER A 197 8.60 5.33 3.06
C SER A 197 7.07 5.30 3.00
N THR A 198 6.44 4.17 3.33
CA THR A 198 4.98 4.08 3.46
C THR A 198 4.50 4.97 4.59
N MET A 199 5.16 4.95 5.75
CA MET A 199 4.78 5.77 6.89
C MET A 199 5.00 7.27 6.61
N SER A 200 6.12 7.67 5.99
CA SER A 200 6.35 9.07 5.61
C SER A 200 5.43 9.55 4.49
N THR A 201 5.16 8.73 3.47
CA THR A 201 4.28 9.11 2.34
C THR A 201 2.82 9.19 2.77
N VAL A 202 2.40 8.33 3.69
CA VAL A 202 1.08 8.43 4.34
C VAL A 202 1.06 9.66 5.25
N LEU A 203 2.05 9.86 6.15
CA LEU A 203 2.15 11.00 7.07
C LEU A 203 2.20 12.37 6.35
N ASP A 204 2.96 12.49 5.27
CA ASP A 204 3.05 13.70 4.44
C ASP A 204 1.74 13.97 3.66
N ASN A 205 0.85 12.97 3.58
CA ASN A 205 -0.49 13.05 3.01
C ASN A 205 -1.59 13.02 4.11
N VAL A 206 -1.25 13.01 5.41
CA VAL A 206 -2.20 13.20 6.52
C VAL A 206 -2.53 14.70 6.64
N ASP A 207 -3.11 15.25 5.58
CA ASP A 207 -3.92 16.45 5.63
C ASP A 207 -5.39 16.05 5.40
N TRP A 208 -5.89 15.44 6.46
CA TRP A 208 -7.25 15.35 6.97
C TRP A 208 -8.46 15.26 6.02
N LYS A 209 -9.21 14.18 6.29
CA LYS A 209 -10.65 13.92 6.08
C LYS A 209 -11.12 13.76 4.62
N ASP A 210 -11.81 12.65 4.41
CA ASP A 210 -12.65 12.37 3.25
C ASP A 210 -13.53 13.56 2.91
N ILE A 211 -13.08 14.35 1.95
CA ILE A 211 -13.86 15.40 1.32
C ILE A 211 -13.91 15.03 -0.16
N THR A 212 -14.54 13.88 -0.43
CA THR A 212 -15.24 13.71 -1.71
C THR A 212 -16.50 14.57 -1.60
N ILE A 213 -16.38 15.88 -1.90
CA ILE A 213 -17.53 16.77 -2.00
C ILE A 213 -18.35 16.34 -3.21
N LYS A 214 -19.23 15.37 -2.99
CA LYS A 214 -20.45 15.19 -3.76
C LYS A 214 -21.60 15.58 -2.83
N VAL A 215 -21.71 16.88 -2.55
CA VAL A 215 -22.86 17.41 -1.80
C VAL A 215 -23.88 17.87 -2.86
N PRO A 216 -25.03 17.18 -3.01
CA PRO A 216 -26.12 17.66 -3.85
C PRO A 216 -26.57 19.03 -3.31
N GLY A 217 -26.55 20.08 -4.13
CA GLY A 217 -27.03 21.43 -3.76
C GLY A 217 -25.96 22.50 -3.54
N LEU A 218 -24.66 22.20 -3.67
CA LEU A 218 -23.62 23.24 -3.68
C LEU A 218 -23.70 24.06 -4.97
N ALA A 219 -23.77 25.39 -4.84
CA ALA A 219 -23.58 26.31 -5.96
C ALA A 219 -22.27 25.95 -6.67
N THR A 220 -22.38 25.66 -7.97
CA THR A 220 -21.27 25.17 -8.78
C THR A 220 -21.15 26.05 -9.99
N GLU A 221 -20.00 26.67 -10.15
CA GLU A 221 -19.68 27.42 -11.36
C GLU A 221 -18.69 26.62 -12.20
N ARG A 222 -18.90 26.62 -13.51
CA ARG A 222 -18.05 25.93 -14.48
C ARG A 222 -17.64 26.90 -15.57
N PHE A 223 -16.38 26.84 -15.96
CA PHE A 223 -15.87 27.59 -17.09
C PHE A 223 -14.63 26.88 -17.64
N SER A 224 -14.29 27.21 -18.89
CA SER A 224 -13.03 26.81 -19.52
C SER A 224 -12.17 28.03 -19.75
N HIS A 225 -10.86 27.89 -19.60
CA HIS A 225 -9.91 28.95 -19.89
C HIS A 225 -8.65 28.38 -20.53
N THR A 226 -8.06 29.14 -21.45
CA THR A 226 -6.80 28.79 -22.11
C THR A 226 -5.73 29.76 -21.63
N PHE A 227 -4.67 29.22 -21.04
CA PHE A 227 -3.48 29.97 -20.67
C PHE A 227 -2.41 29.74 -21.73
N ASP A 228 -1.99 30.81 -22.41
CA ASP A 228 -0.97 30.76 -23.47
C ASP A 228 0.34 31.38 -22.98
N PHE A 229 1.44 30.66 -23.21
CA PHE A 229 2.80 31.08 -22.87
C PHE A 229 3.72 30.90 -24.09
N PRO A 230 3.49 31.66 -25.19
CA PRO A 230 4.04 31.38 -26.53
C PRO A 230 5.57 31.45 -26.61
N GLU A 231 6.20 32.18 -25.69
CA GLU A 231 7.65 32.42 -25.66
C GLU A 231 8.37 31.66 -24.54
N SER A 232 7.68 30.79 -23.79
CA SER A 232 8.28 30.16 -22.62
C SER A 232 9.29 29.06 -23.01
N ALA A 233 10.53 29.29 -22.61
CA ALA A 233 11.67 28.39 -22.79
C ALA A 233 11.89 27.43 -21.61
N ALA A 234 11.04 27.50 -20.58
CA ALA A 234 11.20 26.76 -19.33
C ALA A 234 11.40 25.24 -19.54
N THR A 235 12.36 24.67 -18.82
CA THR A 235 12.65 23.23 -18.80
C THR A 235 12.37 22.60 -17.43
N ILE A 236 12.07 23.42 -16.42
CA ILE A 236 11.70 22.99 -15.06
C ILE A 236 10.20 23.21 -14.87
N LEU A 237 9.45 22.11 -14.70
CA LEU A 237 7.99 22.12 -14.60
C LEU A 237 7.55 21.71 -13.19
N ASP A 238 6.67 22.50 -12.56
CA ASP A 238 6.05 22.17 -11.27
C ASP A 238 4.53 22.32 -11.33
N LEU A 239 3.85 21.18 -11.28
CA LEU A 239 2.40 21.11 -11.30
C LEU A 239 1.87 20.50 -10.02
N LYS A 240 0.84 21.14 -9.47
CA LYS A 240 0.13 20.62 -8.29
C LYS A 240 -1.37 20.80 -8.48
N VAL A 241 -2.14 19.72 -8.45
CA VAL A 241 -3.60 19.79 -8.62
C VAL A 241 -4.29 19.02 -7.50
N ALA A 242 -5.16 19.70 -6.75
CA ALA A 242 -5.91 19.05 -5.69
C ALA A 242 -7.02 18.13 -6.25
N ASN A 243 -7.76 18.58 -7.26
CA ASN A 243 -8.73 17.74 -7.95
C ASN A 243 -8.72 18.01 -9.46
N GLY A 244 -8.84 16.97 -10.26
CA GLY A 244 -8.88 17.04 -11.72
C GLY A 244 -7.68 16.34 -12.36
N ASP A 245 -7.86 15.94 -13.60
CA ASP A 245 -6.84 15.22 -14.36
C ASP A 245 -5.75 16.18 -14.86
N VAL A 246 -4.51 15.71 -14.92
CA VAL A 246 -3.37 16.43 -15.53
C VAL A 246 -2.88 15.62 -16.71
N THR A 247 -3.00 16.17 -17.91
CA THR A 247 -2.60 15.49 -19.16
C THR A 247 -1.57 16.31 -19.90
N PHE A 248 -0.44 15.71 -20.24
CA PHE A 248 0.66 16.31 -21.01
C PHE A 248 0.60 15.78 -22.43
N LYS A 249 0.70 16.69 -23.41
CA LYS A 249 0.74 16.37 -24.84
C LYS A 249 1.82 17.18 -25.53
N PRO A 250 2.52 16.62 -26.53
CA PRO A 250 3.41 17.40 -27.36
C PRO A 250 2.59 18.32 -28.29
N TRP A 251 3.23 19.36 -28.79
CA TRP A 251 2.71 20.18 -29.88
C TRP A 251 3.83 20.87 -30.68
N ASP A 252 3.46 21.42 -31.84
CA ASP A 252 4.42 22.01 -32.79
C ASP A 252 4.73 23.50 -32.53
N GLN A 253 4.34 24.04 -31.37
CA GLN A 253 4.57 25.44 -31.03
C GLN A 253 5.77 25.58 -30.08
N SER A 254 6.39 26.78 -30.07
CA SER A 254 7.60 27.07 -29.29
C SER A 254 7.39 27.21 -27.78
N GLY A 255 6.20 27.63 -27.38
CA GLY A 255 5.83 27.91 -26.00
C GLY A 255 4.97 26.82 -25.39
N PHE A 256 4.25 27.14 -24.30
CA PHE A 256 3.27 26.23 -23.68
C PHE A 256 1.84 26.73 -23.89
N ARG A 257 0.89 25.81 -23.80
CA ARG A 257 -0.53 26.12 -23.62
C ARG A 257 -1.14 25.22 -22.57
N VAL A 258 -1.94 25.79 -21.68
CA VAL A 258 -2.77 25.02 -20.74
C VAL A 258 -4.23 25.27 -21.05
N GLU A 259 -4.94 24.23 -21.51
CA GLU A 259 -6.39 24.22 -21.58
C GLU A 259 -6.93 23.70 -20.24
N ALA A 260 -7.65 24.56 -19.53
CA ALA A 260 -8.16 24.27 -18.20
C ALA A 260 -9.68 24.24 -18.20
N ASN A 261 -10.27 23.12 -17.80
CA ASN A 261 -11.69 22.99 -17.50
C ASN A 261 -11.88 23.06 -15.99
N ILE A 262 -12.48 24.14 -15.51
CA ILE A 262 -12.53 24.48 -14.10
C ILE A 262 -13.95 24.33 -13.57
N LYS A 263 -14.06 23.75 -12.37
CA LYS A 263 -15.28 23.69 -11.58
C LYS A 263 -15.00 24.18 -10.16
N LEU A 264 -15.72 25.23 -9.76
CA LEU A 264 -15.64 25.81 -8.43
C LEU A 264 -16.77 25.27 -7.56
N TYR A 265 -16.42 24.75 -6.39
CA TYR A 265 -17.39 24.20 -5.43
C TYR A 265 -17.74 25.20 -4.33
N GLY A 266 -19.01 25.57 -4.26
CA GLY A 266 -19.56 26.56 -3.33
C GLY A 266 -19.34 27.99 -3.79
N LYS A 267 -19.95 28.95 -3.08
CA LYS A 267 -19.77 30.38 -3.39
C LYS A 267 -18.31 30.78 -3.17
N MET A 268 -17.73 31.49 -4.15
CA MET A 268 -16.40 32.09 -4.09
C MET A 268 -16.54 33.55 -4.48
N GLN A 269 -16.29 34.45 -3.53
CA GLN A 269 -16.50 35.88 -3.75
C GLN A 269 -15.29 36.45 -4.50
N ALA A 270 -15.50 36.81 -5.76
CA ALA A 270 -14.55 37.49 -6.63
C ALA A 270 -15.32 38.21 -7.76
N GLU A 271 -14.64 39.02 -8.55
CA GLU A 271 -15.25 39.75 -9.67
C GLU A 271 -15.74 38.84 -10.81
N SER A 272 -15.15 37.65 -10.95
CA SER A 272 -15.53 36.64 -11.93
C SER A 272 -15.09 35.23 -11.49
N PRO A 273 -15.63 34.16 -12.08
CA PRO A 273 -15.17 32.78 -11.81
C PRO A 273 -13.67 32.59 -12.09
N LEU A 274 -13.15 33.23 -13.14
CA LEU A 274 -11.72 33.20 -13.46
C LEU A 274 -10.89 33.90 -12.37
N ALA A 275 -11.33 35.07 -11.88
CA ALA A 275 -10.64 35.76 -10.79
C ALA A 275 -10.63 34.91 -9.51
N ALA A 276 -11.75 34.28 -9.16
CA ALA A 276 -11.83 33.36 -8.02
C ALA A 276 -10.86 32.18 -8.14
N PHE A 277 -10.70 31.63 -9.35
CA PHE A 277 -9.71 30.60 -9.64
C PHE A 277 -8.27 31.10 -9.50
N MET A 278 -7.95 32.27 -10.06
CA MET A 278 -6.61 32.85 -10.01
C MET A 278 -6.16 33.16 -8.58
N GLU A 279 -7.03 33.70 -7.72
CA GLU A 279 -6.73 33.94 -6.29
C GLU A 279 -6.38 32.66 -5.50
N ARG A 280 -6.76 31.49 -6.02
CA ARG A 280 -6.62 30.17 -5.35
C ARG A 280 -5.61 29.27 -6.06
N SER A 281 -4.92 29.83 -7.05
CA SER A 281 -3.94 29.14 -7.87
C SER A 281 -2.64 29.94 -7.86
N ARG A 282 -1.52 29.26 -8.12
CA ARG A 282 -0.23 29.89 -8.36
C ARG A 282 0.22 29.50 -9.76
N ILE A 283 0.29 30.50 -10.63
CA ILE A 283 0.72 30.34 -12.02
C ILE A 283 1.84 31.33 -12.25
N ASP A 284 3.07 30.84 -12.31
CA ASP A 284 4.28 31.64 -12.49
C ASP A 284 5.10 31.05 -13.63
N VAL A 285 5.58 31.90 -14.53
CA VAL A 285 6.46 31.51 -15.64
C VAL A 285 7.66 32.43 -15.68
N THR A 286 8.84 31.83 -15.66
CA THR A 286 10.13 32.49 -15.86
C THR A 286 10.84 31.84 -17.04
N ASP A 287 12.06 32.31 -17.35
CA ASP A 287 12.87 31.74 -18.43
C ASP A 287 13.15 30.23 -18.20
N ASP A 288 13.30 29.83 -16.93
CA ASP A 288 13.68 28.46 -16.56
C ASP A 288 12.50 27.63 -16.01
N HIS A 289 11.56 28.27 -15.31
CA HIS A 289 10.52 27.58 -14.53
C HIS A 289 9.12 27.84 -15.08
N PHE A 290 8.33 26.78 -15.16
CA PHE A 290 6.90 26.81 -15.41
C PHE A 290 6.15 26.20 -14.23
N ILE A 291 5.36 27.01 -13.53
CA ILE A 291 4.65 26.61 -12.32
C ILE A 291 3.15 26.76 -12.56
N PHE A 292 2.40 25.67 -12.36
CA PHE A 292 0.94 25.66 -12.44
C PHE A 292 0.35 24.86 -11.28
N GLN A 293 0.01 25.55 -10.20
CA GLN A 293 -0.45 24.95 -8.96
C GLN A 293 -1.88 25.39 -8.63
N VAL A 294 -2.78 24.43 -8.50
CA VAL A 294 -4.17 24.57 -8.03
C VAL A 294 -4.35 23.71 -6.76
N PRO A 295 -3.80 24.15 -5.61
CA PRO A 295 -3.79 23.34 -4.38
C PRO A 295 -5.14 23.35 -3.63
N ASN A 296 -6.09 24.20 -4.02
CA ASN A 296 -7.34 24.36 -3.30
C ASN A 296 -8.31 23.19 -3.58
N LYS A 297 -8.62 22.41 -2.54
CA LYS A 297 -9.53 21.23 -2.61
C LYS A 297 -10.98 21.58 -3.02
N ARG A 298 -11.40 22.85 -3.00
CA ARG A 298 -12.71 23.32 -3.50
C ARG A 298 -12.70 23.69 -4.99
N VAL A 299 -11.56 23.50 -5.66
CA VAL A 299 -11.41 23.70 -7.10
C VAL A 299 -11.13 22.33 -7.72
N GLN A 300 -11.88 22.00 -8.77
CA GLN A 300 -11.49 20.96 -9.72
C GLN A 300 -10.96 21.64 -10.98
N ALA A 301 -9.80 21.20 -11.43
CA ALA A 301 -9.09 21.72 -12.58
C ALA A 301 -8.60 20.55 -13.43
N ASP A 302 -9.34 20.22 -14.48
CA ASP A 302 -8.90 19.27 -15.49
C ASP A 302 -8.02 20.01 -16.50
N LEU A 303 -6.73 19.69 -16.51
CA LEU A 303 -5.69 20.41 -17.25
C LEU A 303 -5.16 19.56 -18.40
N VAL A 304 -5.14 20.14 -19.60
CA VAL A 304 -4.36 19.64 -20.73
C VAL A 304 -3.23 20.62 -21.01
N VAL A 305 -2.01 20.18 -20.77
CA VAL A 305 -0.77 20.94 -20.96
C VAL A 305 -0.14 20.51 -22.27
N TYR A 306 -0.12 21.43 -23.23
CA TYR A 306 0.60 21.28 -24.48
C TYR A 306 2.00 21.88 -24.33
N LEU A 307 3.01 21.08 -24.65
CA LEU A 307 4.42 21.40 -24.44
C LEU A 307 5.25 21.14 -25.72
N PRO A 308 6.26 21.96 -26.02
CA PRO A 308 7.14 21.75 -27.17
C PRO A 308 7.85 20.38 -27.09
N ASP A 309 8.11 19.76 -28.23
CA ASP A 309 8.99 18.58 -28.28
C ASP A 309 10.45 19.01 -28.05
N ARG A 310 10.87 18.96 -26.78
CA ARG A 310 12.22 19.23 -26.32
C ARG A 310 12.53 18.46 -25.03
N GLU A 311 13.80 18.44 -24.64
CA GLU A 311 14.25 17.80 -23.40
C GLU A 311 13.95 18.70 -22.19
N TYR A 312 13.19 18.19 -21.22
CA TYR A 312 12.91 18.86 -19.94
C TYR A 312 13.89 18.41 -18.86
N ASP A 313 14.47 19.36 -18.13
CA ASP A 313 15.48 19.06 -17.10
C ASP A 313 14.85 18.41 -15.86
N HIS A 314 13.73 18.98 -15.38
CA HIS A 314 13.07 18.49 -14.18
C HIS A 314 11.56 18.72 -14.26
N THR A 315 10.77 17.68 -14.03
CA THR A 315 9.30 17.78 -13.99
C THR A 315 8.76 17.16 -12.72
N THR A 316 8.06 17.97 -11.93
CA THR A 316 7.34 17.53 -10.75
C THR A 316 5.83 17.67 -10.98
N ILE A 317 5.07 16.59 -10.77
CA ILE A 317 3.61 16.60 -10.84
C ILE A 317 3.04 15.96 -9.58
N ARG A 318 2.22 16.71 -8.84
CA ARG A 318 1.54 16.25 -7.63
C ARG A 318 0.02 16.35 -7.79
N SER A 319 -0.66 15.22 -7.79
CA SER A 319 -2.12 15.14 -7.81
C SER A 319 -2.64 14.55 -6.50
N LEU A 320 -3.72 15.12 -5.96
CA LEU A 320 -4.44 14.51 -4.83
C LEU A 320 -5.60 13.64 -5.34
N ASN A 321 -6.43 14.15 -6.26
CA ASN A 321 -7.58 13.43 -6.81
C ASN A 321 -7.69 13.64 -8.34
N GLY A 322 -7.22 12.68 -9.12
CA GLY A 322 -7.23 12.76 -10.58
C GLY A 322 -6.09 11.95 -11.18
N ASN A 323 -6.19 11.67 -12.48
CA ASN A 323 -5.18 10.92 -13.21
C ASN A 323 -4.04 11.85 -13.66
N ILE A 324 -2.83 11.31 -13.71
CA ILE A 324 -1.68 11.94 -14.35
C ILE A 324 -1.38 11.18 -15.63
N ASN A 325 -1.48 11.84 -16.78
CA ASN A 325 -1.24 11.24 -18.10
C ASN A 325 -0.12 11.99 -18.81
N LEU A 326 0.98 11.31 -19.14
CA LEU A 326 2.07 11.85 -19.97
C LEU A 326 2.10 11.06 -21.27
N ASP A 327 2.00 11.77 -22.39
CA ASP A 327 2.10 11.19 -23.73
C ASP A 327 3.24 11.89 -24.48
N GLN A 328 4.19 11.12 -25.00
CA GLN A 328 5.30 11.61 -25.82
C GLN A 328 6.12 12.74 -25.17
N VAL A 329 6.50 12.56 -23.90
CA VAL A 329 7.28 13.53 -23.14
C VAL A 329 8.74 13.08 -23.03
N HIS A 330 9.68 14.01 -23.25
CA HIS A 330 11.12 13.75 -23.25
C HIS A 330 11.84 14.58 -22.16
N GLY A 331 12.73 13.99 -21.37
CA GLY A 331 13.50 14.76 -20.38
C GLY A 331 14.42 13.93 -19.48
N LYS A 332 14.94 14.56 -18.43
CA LYS A 332 15.90 13.95 -17.50
C LYS A 332 15.19 13.40 -16.28
N ASP A 333 14.75 14.27 -15.37
CA ASP A 333 14.22 13.87 -14.06
C ASP A 333 12.70 14.10 -13.95
N PHE A 334 11.95 13.03 -13.71
CA PHE A 334 10.49 13.09 -13.51
C PHE A 334 10.10 12.56 -12.13
N TYR A 335 9.40 13.39 -11.36
CA TYR A 335 8.82 13.03 -10.07
C TYR A 335 7.30 13.19 -10.10
N LEU A 336 6.58 12.06 -10.06
CA LEU A 336 5.12 11.99 -10.15
C LEU A 336 4.56 11.45 -8.83
N LYS A 337 3.70 12.21 -8.16
CA LYS A 337 3.00 11.76 -6.95
C LYS A 337 1.49 11.86 -7.14
N ASN A 338 0.78 10.76 -6.92
CA ASN A 338 -0.67 10.71 -6.98
C ASN A 338 -1.27 10.00 -5.76
N THR A 339 -2.22 10.64 -5.07
CA THR A 339 -2.91 10.00 -3.94
C THR A 339 -4.09 9.15 -4.43
N ASN A 340 -4.99 9.70 -5.24
CA ASN A 340 -6.19 9.00 -5.73
C ASN A 340 -6.34 9.16 -7.24
N GLY A 341 -5.99 8.12 -8.00
CA GLY A 341 -6.03 8.12 -9.46
C GLY A 341 -4.86 7.34 -10.07
N ASP A 342 -4.95 7.07 -11.37
CA ASP A 342 -3.90 6.36 -12.08
C ASP A 342 -2.77 7.32 -12.52
N ILE A 343 -1.55 6.77 -12.69
CA ILE A 343 -0.45 7.42 -13.40
C ILE A 343 -0.21 6.64 -14.69
N GLN A 344 -0.27 7.31 -15.85
CA GLN A 344 -0.11 6.70 -17.16
C GLN A 344 0.96 7.45 -17.94
N LEU A 345 2.02 6.75 -18.33
CA LEU A 345 3.09 7.25 -19.18
C LEU A 345 3.12 6.43 -20.46
N ASN A 346 2.96 7.10 -21.60
CA ASN A 346 2.96 6.48 -22.91
C ASN A 346 4.04 7.10 -23.80
N ASN A 347 4.90 6.26 -24.39
CA ASN A 347 5.95 6.67 -25.32
C ASN A 347 6.85 7.80 -24.79
N VAL A 348 7.32 7.69 -23.55
CA VAL A 348 8.18 8.72 -22.92
C VAL A 348 9.67 8.43 -23.12
N GLN A 349 10.51 9.46 -23.07
CA GLN A 349 11.98 9.33 -23.02
C GLN A 349 12.52 10.00 -21.77
N MET A 350 13.05 9.25 -20.80
CA MET A 350 13.43 9.77 -19.50
C MET A 350 14.76 9.17 -19.01
N VAL A 351 15.56 9.96 -18.28
CA VAL A 351 16.74 9.42 -17.59
C VAL A 351 16.31 8.80 -16.27
N MET A 352 15.56 9.54 -15.46
CA MET A 352 15.10 9.14 -14.14
C MET A 352 13.60 9.36 -14.02
N LEU A 353 12.87 8.30 -13.65
CA LEU A 353 11.44 8.37 -13.35
C LEU A 353 11.19 7.83 -11.95
N GLU A 354 10.64 8.68 -11.08
CA GLU A 354 10.06 8.29 -9.80
C GLU A 354 8.54 8.54 -9.83
N ALA A 355 7.74 7.48 -9.72
CA ALA A 355 6.28 7.57 -9.72
C ALA A 355 5.71 6.89 -8.46
N GLN A 356 5.02 7.67 -7.63
CA GLN A 356 4.47 7.26 -6.34
C GLN A 356 2.94 7.40 -6.32
N GLY A 357 2.27 6.29 -6.07
CA GLY A 357 0.82 6.16 -5.95
C GLY A 357 0.37 5.76 -4.54
N VAL A 358 -0.86 6.12 -4.16
CA VAL A 358 -1.51 5.52 -2.97
C VAL A 358 -2.69 4.65 -3.38
N ASN A 359 -3.70 5.21 -4.04
CA ASN A 359 -4.91 4.50 -4.49
C ASN A 359 -5.06 4.64 -6.00
N GLY A 360 -4.33 3.81 -6.74
CA GLY A 360 -4.32 3.86 -8.20
C GLY A 360 -3.16 3.07 -8.81
N SER A 361 -3.32 2.74 -10.08
CA SER A 361 -2.34 1.94 -10.82
C SER A 361 -1.33 2.83 -11.53
N ILE A 362 -0.10 2.32 -11.69
CA ILE A 362 0.96 2.99 -12.46
C ILE A 362 1.20 2.19 -13.73
N LYS A 363 1.14 2.85 -14.89
CA LYS A 363 1.36 2.25 -16.21
C LYS A 363 2.46 3.02 -16.93
N LEU A 364 3.55 2.35 -17.28
CA LEU A 364 4.60 2.86 -18.16
C LEU A 364 4.66 1.96 -19.39
N ILE A 365 4.25 2.49 -20.54
CA ILE A 365 4.03 1.73 -21.78
C ILE A 365 4.76 2.42 -22.93
N ASP A 366 5.66 1.68 -23.58
CA ASP A 366 6.44 2.13 -24.73
C ASP A 366 7.34 3.36 -24.41
N GLY A 367 8.34 3.64 -25.25
CA GLY A 367 9.38 4.65 -24.95
C GLY A 367 10.61 4.08 -24.23
N GLY A 368 11.51 4.96 -23.78
CA GLY A 368 12.81 4.61 -23.16
C GLY A 368 13.00 5.33 -21.82
N VAL A 369 13.21 4.57 -20.75
CA VAL A 369 13.51 5.13 -19.42
C VAL A 369 14.80 4.49 -18.94
N HIS A 370 15.81 5.24 -18.52
CA HIS A 370 17.06 4.63 -18.04
C HIS A 370 16.87 4.01 -16.64
N ASP A 371 16.41 4.79 -15.66
CA ASP A 371 16.12 4.35 -14.29
C ASP A 371 14.64 4.59 -13.93
N ALA A 372 13.93 3.55 -13.50
CA ALA A 372 12.51 3.60 -13.18
C ALA A 372 12.19 3.11 -11.76
N PHE A 373 11.67 4.00 -10.92
CA PHE A 373 11.22 3.74 -9.55
C PHE A 373 9.70 3.92 -9.48
N LEU A 374 8.96 2.82 -9.49
CA LEU A 374 7.49 2.82 -9.51
C LEU A 374 6.96 2.19 -8.22
N GLU A 375 6.24 2.95 -7.42
CA GLU A 375 5.70 2.53 -6.13
C GLU A 375 4.21 2.88 -6.01
N THR A 376 3.36 1.95 -5.58
CA THR A 376 1.96 2.26 -5.24
C THR A 376 1.45 1.41 -4.08
N VAL A 377 0.60 1.95 -3.20
CA VAL A 377 0.08 1.16 -2.06
C VAL A 377 -1.03 0.22 -2.50
N ASN A 378 -2.09 0.75 -3.12
CA ASN A 378 -3.29 0.03 -3.54
C ASN A 378 -3.49 0.19 -5.05
N GLY A 379 -2.76 -0.61 -5.84
CA GLY A 379 -2.86 -0.57 -7.29
C GLY A 379 -1.87 -1.48 -8.00
N ASP A 380 -2.17 -1.78 -9.26
CA ASP A 380 -1.31 -2.58 -10.12
C ASP A 380 -0.18 -1.71 -10.69
N ILE A 381 0.98 -2.31 -10.95
CA ILE A 381 2.06 -1.70 -11.72
C ILE A 381 2.18 -2.45 -13.04
N LYS A 382 2.10 -1.73 -14.16
CA LYS A 382 2.32 -2.28 -15.50
C LYS A 382 3.50 -1.57 -16.16
N LEU A 383 4.58 -2.31 -16.38
CA LEU A 383 5.76 -1.85 -17.11
C LEU A 383 5.87 -2.62 -18.44
N LYS A 384 5.85 -1.90 -19.56
CA LYS A 384 6.07 -2.45 -20.91
C LYS A 384 7.07 -1.57 -21.65
N THR A 385 8.29 -1.59 -21.18
CA THR A 385 9.52 -1.03 -21.77
C THR A 385 10.69 -1.72 -21.05
N THR A 386 11.93 -1.38 -21.40
CA THR A 386 13.14 -2.03 -20.90
C THR A 386 14.08 -1.02 -20.23
N PRO A 387 13.81 -0.58 -18.98
CA PRO A 387 14.77 0.25 -18.25
C PRO A 387 16.04 -0.50 -17.90
N VAL A 388 17.17 0.23 -17.85
CA VAL A 388 18.45 -0.33 -17.40
C VAL A 388 18.35 -0.76 -15.94
N THR A 389 17.75 0.10 -15.11
CA THR A 389 17.43 -0.19 -13.71
C THR A 389 15.95 0.01 -13.48
N ALA A 390 15.29 -0.96 -12.82
CA ALA A 390 13.93 -0.77 -12.35
C ALA A 390 13.70 -1.30 -10.93
N GLN A 391 12.95 -0.52 -10.16
CA GLN A 391 12.42 -0.89 -8.86
C GLN A 391 10.90 -0.72 -8.88
N LEU A 392 10.18 -1.84 -8.77
CA LEU A 392 8.73 -1.91 -8.86
C LEU A 392 8.18 -2.41 -7.53
N GLN A 393 7.35 -1.63 -6.85
CA GLN A 393 6.88 -1.94 -5.50
C GLN A 393 5.39 -1.69 -5.33
N THR A 394 4.66 -2.67 -4.78
CA THR A 394 3.26 -2.46 -4.38
C THR A 394 2.89 -3.23 -3.11
N VAL A 395 1.93 -2.72 -2.34
CA VAL A 395 1.43 -3.43 -1.16
C VAL A 395 0.27 -4.33 -1.55
N ASN A 396 -0.79 -3.77 -2.13
CA ASN A 396 -2.02 -4.47 -2.50
C ASN A 396 -2.27 -4.37 -4.01
N GLY A 397 -1.41 -5.03 -4.80
CA GLY A 397 -1.55 -5.01 -6.25
C GLY A 397 -0.64 -5.99 -6.98
N THR A 398 -0.94 -6.21 -8.25
CA THR A 398 -0.15 -7.07 -9.13
C THR A 398 0.86 -6.26 -9.94
N ILE A 399 2.11 -6.70 -9.93
CA ILE A 399 3.14 -6.19 -10.83
C ILE A 399 3.13 -7.02 -12.11
N ARG A 400 3.04 -6.36 -13.26
CA ARG A 400 3.19 -6.94 -14.61
C ARG A 400 4.31 -6.20 -15.32
N SER A 401 5.42 -6.88 -15.57
CA SER A 401 6.55 -6.29 -16.26
C SER A 401 6.90 -7.09 -17.52
N THR A 402 7.16 -6.41 -18.62
CA THR A 402 7.56 -7.02 -19.90
C THR A 402 8.75 -6.28 -20.46
N TYR A 403 9.89 -6.96 -20.45
CA TYR A 403 11.16 -6.49 -21.00
C TYR A 403 11.38 -7.12 -22.37
N THR A 404 11.83 -6.34 -23.34
CA THR A 404 12.14 -6.79 -24.71
C THR A 404 13.63 -6.66 -25.05
N GLY A 405 14.42 -5.95 -24.22
CA GLY A 405 15.85 -5.74 -24.44
C GLY A 405 16.70 -5.97 -23.19
N GLU A 406 17.91 -5.44 -23.23
CA GLU A 406 18.91 -5.57 -22.17
C GLU A 406 18.58 -4.73 -20.94
N PHE A 407 18.85 -5.27 -19.76
CA PHE A 407 18.74 -4.56 -18.49
C PHE A 407 19.85 -5.00 -17.54
N LYS A 408 20.17 -4.15 -16.56
CA LYS A 408 21.17 -4.44 -15.53
C LYS A 408 20.53 -4.92 -14.24
N VAL A 409 19.49 -4.24 -13.75
CA VAL A 409 18.83 -4.57 -12.48
C VAL A 409 17.31 -4.46 -12.60
N LEU A 410 16.60 -5.50 -12.18
CA LEU A 410 15.15 -5.50 -12.03
C LEU A 410 14.76 -6.03 -10.64
N ASN A 411 14.24 -5.14 -9.81
CA ASN A 411 13.67 -5.47 -8.52
C ASN A 411 12.15 -5.31 -8.57
N ALA A 412 11.41 -6.39 -8.28
CA ALA A 412 9.94 -6.36 -8.29
C ALA A 412 9.38 -7.01 -7.02
N SER A 413 8.66 -6.23 -6.21
CA SER A 413 8.12 -6.67 -4.92
C SER A 413 6.64 -6.33 -4.76
N SER A 414 5.82 -7.33 -4.44
CA SER A 414 4.42 -7.10 -4.06
C SER A 414 4.10 -7.79 -2.73
N VAL A 415 3.54 -7.08 -1.74
CA VAL A 415 3.19 -7.72 -0.45
C VAL A 415 2.04 -8.71 -0.63
N ASN A 416 0.89 -8.22 -1.12
CA ASN A 416 -0.38 -8.95 -1.18
C ASN A 416 -0.88 -9.25 -2.60
N GLY A 417 -0.03 -9.14 -3.61
CA GLY A 417 -0.41 -9.43 -4.99
C GLY A 417 0.66 -10.20 -5.75
N ASN A 418 0.34 -10.52 -7.01
CA ASN A 418 1.21 -11.35 -7.83
C ASN A 418 2.33 -10.53 -8.45
N VAL A 419 3.44 -11.19 -8.80
CA VAL A 419 4.47 -10.59 -9.66
C VAL A 419 4.58 -11.43 -10.93
N LYS A 420 4.34 -10.81 -12.08
CA LYS A 420 4.37 -11.46 -13.40
C LYS A 420 5.41 -10.77 -14.28
N LEU A 421 6.47 -11.49 -14.65
CA LEU A 421 7.55 -10.96 -15.46
C LEU A 421 7.67 -11.74 -16.77
N ALA A 422 7.84 -10.99 -17.86
CA ALA A 422 8.27 -11.49 -19.15
C ALA A 422 9.65 -10.89 -19.46
N LEU A 423 10.64 -11.75 -19.72
CA LEU A 423 12.04 -11.36 -19.93
C LEU A 423 12.53 -11.88 -21.29
N PRO A 424 13.39 -11.16 -22.02
CA PRO A 424 13.86 -11.61 -23.32
C PRO A 424 14.75 -12.86 -23.19
N GLU A 425 14.80 -13.72 -24.22
CA GLU A 425 15.69 -14.89 -24.22
C GLU A 425 17.15 -14.52 -24.53
N SER A 426 17.37 -13.38 -25.17
CA SER A 426 18.67 -12.93 -25.70
C SER A 426 19.73 -12.56 -24.66
N ILE A 427 19.37 -12.40 -23.39
CA ILE A 427 20.29 -11.92 -22.34
C ILE A 427 20.65 -12.99 -21.31
N GLY A 428 21.80 -12.83 -20.66
CA GLY A 428 22.10 -13.56 -19.44
C GLY A 428 21.16 -13.14 -18.31
N LEU A 429 20.88 -14.05 -17.37
CA LEU A 429 20.08 -13.75 -16.17
C LEU A 429 20.77 -14.30 -14.94
N SER A 430 20.75 -13.55 -13.85
CA SER A 430 21.12 -14.02 -12.52
C SER A 430 20.12 -13.48 -11.52
N GLY A 431 19.55 -14.33 -10.66
CA GLY A 431 18.59 -13.81 -9.70
C GLY A 431 17.81 -14.83 -8.91
N ALA A 432 16.95 -14.30 -8.05
CA ALA A 432 16.09 -15.09 -7.17
C ALA A 432 14.66 -14.57 -7.17
N ALA A 433 13.72 -15.51 -7.16
CA ALA A 433 12.31 -15.27 -6.95
C ALA A 433 11.86 -15.99 -5.67
N LYS A 434 11.24 -15.28 -4.72
CA LYS A 434 10.85 -15.80 -3.40
C LYS A 434 9.42 -15.39 -3.04
N THR A 435 8.62 -16.35 -2.56
CA THR A 435 7.30 -16.10 -1.96
C THR A 435 7.13 -16.80 -0.62
N ARG A 436 6.37 -16.20 0.31
CA ARG A 436 6.14 -16.80 1.64
C ARG A 436 4.97 -17.79 1.63
N PHE A 437 3.84 -17.40 1.07
CA PHE A 437 2.60 -18.19 1.09
C PHE A 437 2.11 -18.63 -0.30
N GLY A 438 2.56 -17.97 -1.38
CA GLY A 438 2.16 -18.34 -2.73
C GLY A 438 3.08 -19.37 -3.38
N SER A 439 3.12 -19.35 -4.72
CA SER A 439 3.97 -20.23 -5.53
C SER A 439 4.81 -19.48 -6.56
N VAL A 440 6.00 -20.00 -6.87
CA VAL A 440 6.85 -19.54 -7.97
C VAL A 440 6.70 -20.49 -9.15
N LYS A 441 6.30 -19.96 -10.30
CA LYS A 441 6.16 -20.70 -11.56
C LYS A 441 7.03 -20.02 -12.61
N SER A 442 7.95 -20.78 -13.20
CA SER A 442 8.81 -20.30 -14.29
C SER A 442 8.64 -21.17 -15.53
N ARG A 443 8.54 -20.50 -16.67
CA ARG A 443 8.63 -21.06 -18.03
C ARG A 443 9.75 -20.37 -18.82
N LEU A 444 10.80 -19.90 -18.14
CA LEU A 444 11.97 -19.33 -18.79
C LEU A 444 12.78 -20.44 -19.47
N SER A 445 13.19 -20.21 -20.71
CA SER A 445 14.11 -21.04 -21.48
C SER A 445 15.57 -20.79 -21.06
N GLY A 446 16.41 -21.83 -21.20
CA GLY A 446 17.87 -21.73 -21.00
C GLY A 446 18.33 -21.45 -19.56
N VAL A 447 17.44 -21.55 -18.56
CA VAL A 447 17.78 -21.30 -17.15
C VAL A 447 18.25 -22.58 -16.46
N SER A 448 19.40 -22.51 -15.81
CA SER A 448 19.80 -23.43 -14.76
C SER A 448 19.07 -23.04 -13.47
N VAL A 449 18.53 -24.05 -12.77
CA VAL A 449 17.78 -23.85 -11.54
C VAL A 449 18.47 -24.61 -10.41
N PRO A 450 19.50 -24.01 -9.77
CA PRO A 450 20.23 -24.65 -8.69
C PRO A 450 19.34 -24.92 -7.46
N THR A 451 18.42 -24.01 -7.16
CA THR A 451 17.45 -24.14 -6.06
C THR A 451 16.02 -24.05 -6.61
N LYS A 452 15.26 -25.14 -6.50
CA LYS A 452 13.85 -25.19 -6.91
C LYS A 452 12.98 -25.72 -5.78
N SER A 453 12.17 -24.85 -5.20
CA SER A 453 11.04 -25.22 -4.36
C SER A 453 9.77 -24.55 -4.89
N PRO A 454 8.57 -24.96 -4.44
CA PRO A 454 7.34 -24.26 -4.81
C PRO A 454 7.35 -22.78 -4.44
N LYS A 455 8.20 -22.36 -3.48
CA LYS A 455 8.23 -21.02 -2.89
C LYS A 455 9.47 -20.20 -3.23
N GLN A 456 10.52 -20.83 -3.74
CA GLN A 456 11.78 -20.19 -4.07
C GLN A 456 12.34 -20.77 -5.37
N LEU A 457 12.85 -19.87 -6.20
CA LEU A 457 13.55 -20.20 -7.43
C LEU A 457 14.81 -19.33 -7.50
N GLU A 458 15.97 -19.97 -7.56
CA GLU A 458 17.19 -19.31 -8.02
C GLU A 458 17.40 -19.68 -9.47
N LEU A 459 17.75 -18.70 -10.30
CA LEU A 459 17.92 -18.90 -11.72
C LEU A 459 19.21 -18.26 -12.21
N THR A 460 19.87 -18.98 -13.11
CA THR A 460 21.03 -18.49 -13.84
C THR A 460 20.90 -18.88 -15.30
N ARG A 461 21.11 -17.93 -16.21
CA ARG A 461 21.21 -18.16 -17.65
C ARG A 461 22.48 -17.49 -18.15
N ALA A 462 23.30 -18.24 -18.87
CA ALA A 462 24.49 -17.69 -19.49
C ALA A 462 24.09 -16.73 -20.62
N GLY A 463 24.84 -15.64 -20.76
CA GLY A 463 24.65 -14.61 -21.78
C GLY A 463 25.41 -13.35 -21.39
N ASP A 464 25.58 -12.44 -22.34
CA ASP A 464 26.20 -11.13 -22.14
C ASP A 464 25.38 -10.10 -22.94
N PRO A 465 24.84 -9.05 -22.30
CA PRO A 465 24.94 -8.73 -20.87
C PRO A 465 24.11 -9.65 -19.96
N VAL A 466 24.42 -9.63 -18.66
CA VAL A 466 23.67 -10.34 -17.61
C VAL A 466 22.78 -9.35 -16.86
N GLY A 467 21.47 -9.62 -16.83
CA GLY A 467 20.51 -8.91 -16.00
C GLY A 467 20.36 -9.53 -14.61
N GLU A 468 20.46 -8.70 -13.58
CA GLU A 468 20.21 -9.08 -12.18
C GLU A 468 18.72 -8.95 -11.83
N LEU A 469 18.16 -10.00 -11.23
CA LEU A 469 16.74 -10.10 -10.97
C LEU A 469 16.45 -10.45 -9.51
N THR A 470 15.67 -9.60 -8.82
CA THR A 470 15.11 -9.92 -7.50
C THR A 470 13.59 -9.79 -7.54
N VAL A 471 12.89 -10.88 -7.22
CA VAL A 471 11.43 -10.92 -7.23
C VAL A 471 10.89 -11.43 -5.91
N THR A 472 10.03 -10.65 -5.27
CA THR A 472 9.50 -11.01 -3.95
C THR A 472 8.00 -10.83 -3.87
N THR A 473 7.33 -11.72 -3.16
CA THR A 473 5.97 -11.48 -2.68
C THR A 473 5.67 -12.21 -1.38
N THR A 474 4.75 -11.69 -0.56
CA THR A 474 4.40 -12.37 0.69
C THR A 474 3.28 -13.38 0.44
N SER A 475 2.10 -12.93 -0.02
CA SER A 475 0.94 -13.80 -0.22
C SER A 475 0.65 -14.18 -1.68
N GLY A 476 1.24 -13.48 -2.65
CA GLY A 476 1.00 -13.69 -4.06
C GLY A 476 1.86 -14.78 -4.71
N ASN A 477 1.58 -15.03 -6.00
CA ASN A 477 2.37 -15.90 -6.85
C ASN A 477 3.37 -15.11 -7.69
N ILE A 478 4.51 -15.74 -7.98
CA ILE A 478 5.48 -15.24 -8.94
C ILE A 478 5.37 -16.06 -10.23
N GLN A 479 5.24 -15.38 -11.37
CA GLN A 479 5.13 -16.01 -12.69
C GLN A 479 6.19 -15.42 -13.62
N LEU A 480 7.09 -16.26 -14.10
CA LEU A 480 8.16 -15.88 -15.02
C LEU A 480 7.96 -16.59 -16.36
N LYS A 481 8.10 -15.86 -17.47
CA LYS A 481 8.10 -16.42 -18.83
C LYS A 481 9.11 -15.68 -19.72
N ASN A 482 9.48 -16.26 -20.85
CA ASN A 482 10.10 -15.49 -21.91
C ASN A 482 9.09 -14.47 -22.47
N THR A 483 9.60 -13.31 -22.88
CA THR A 483 8.87 -12.38 -23.74
C THR A 483 8.66 -13.03 -25.10
N ASP A 484 7.47 -12.89 -25.65
CA ASP A 484 7.17 -13.42 -26.98
C ASP A 484 8.00 -12.60 -27.98
N GLU A 485 8.73 -13.25 -28.90
CA GLU A 485 9.48 -12.55 -29.94
C GLU A 485 8.48 -11.75 -30.80
N GLN A 486 8.72 -10.44 -30.94
CA GLN A 486 8.03 -9.65 -31.95
C GLN A 486 8.70 -9.98 -33.29
N ASP A 487 7.98 -10.70 -34.16
CA ASP A 487 8.33 -10.86 -35.57
C ASP A 487 8.49 -9.51 -36.28
#